data_AF-A0A846Z8M9-F1
#
_entry.id   AF-A0A846Z8M9-F1
#
_cell.length_a   1.000
_cell.length_b   1.000
_cell.length_c   1.000
_cell.angle_alpha   90.00
_cell.angle_beta   90.00
_cell.angle_gamma   90.00
#
_symmetry.space_group_name_H-M   'P 1'
#
loop_
_entity.id
_entity.type
_entity.pdbx_description
1 polymer ?
#
loop_
_entity_poly.entity_id
_entity_poly.type
_entity_poly.pdbx_seq_one_letter_code
_entity_poly.pdbx_strand_id
1 'polypeptide(L)'
;MTNQDTQTVLQPELINQLDHKILYLGQLQAAISANQVPAVYELLDSKKYNEQIRQRPHADSNESLAVLVADIKPAIAEFLAPELLAYLKSTFSFLVFEQATEQPTQYYVYLGDWWHHRQLGVLDVLDISFTYEDNMLRELTQAAQLSEGDSINALQIQEVNQIIAGLEAFLADDTKRTLELQVIDDQLATLQANKAGLFGRNDKTTRESLEKKQALLLATQKRLPEVQKKLAEQQDELLVLEKADALRKLELQAILSQFASVADFSTMLDKSYVAYLTRLIEG
;
A
#
# COMPACT_ATOMS: atom_id res chain seq x y z
N MET A 1 49.85 29.97 -31.40
CA MET A 1 49.69 29.65 -29.96
C MET A 1 50.30 28.29 -29.75
N THR A 2 51.36 28.21 -28.96
CA THR A 2 52.08 26.95 -28.73
C THR A 2 51.46 26.18 -27.57
N ASN A 3 51.68 24.86 -27.50
CA ASN A 3 51.16 24.01 -26.42
C ASN A 3 51.57 24.50 -25.01
N GLN A 4 52.67 25.22 -24.87
CA GLN A 4 53.11 25.83 -23.60
C GLN A 4 52.25 27.04 -23.18
N ASP A 5 51.80 27.87 -24.14
CA ASP A 5 50.92 29.01 -23.87
C ASP A 5 49.56 28.53 -23.37
N THR A 6 49.03 27.44 -23.94
CA THR A 6 47.77 26.81 -23.51
C THR A 6 47.91 26.17 -22.12
N GLN A 7 49.03 25.50 -21.82
CA GLN A 7 49.26 24.90 -20.49
C GLN A 7 49.41 25.93 -19.37
N THR A 8 50.04 27.09 -19.66
CA THR A 8 50.26 28.14 -18.65
C THR A 8 48.95 28.88 -18.30
N VAL A 9 48.03 29.01 -19.25
CA VAL A 9 46.70 29.60 -19.03
C VAL A 9 45.72 28.62 -18.35
N LEU A 10 45.90 27.31 -18.55
CA LEU A 10 45.04 26.27 -17.93
C LEU A 10 45.42 25.93 -16.48
N GLN A 11 46.64 26.21 -16.05
CA GLN A 11 47.12 25.91 -14.69
C GLN A 11 46.33 26.64 -13.58
N PRO A 12 46.06 27.96 -13.67
CA PRO A 12 45.30 28.66 -12.63
C PRO A 12 43.83 28.20 -12.54
N GLU A 13 43.20 27.93 -13.68
CA GLU A 13 41.80 27.48 -13.73
C GLU A 13 41.63 26.08 -13.13
N LEU A 14 42.57 25.18 -13.43
CA LEU A 14 42.60 23.85 -12.81
C LEU A 14 42.81 23.92 -11.30
N ILE A 15 43.71 24.79 -10.83
CA ILE A 15 43.94 25.01 -9.38
C ILE A 15 42.67 25.53 -8.71
N ASN A 16 42.02 26.55 -9.28
CA ASN A 16 40.75 27.07 -8.74
C ASN A 16 39.66 25.99 -8.66
N GLN A 17 39.53 25.15 -9.68
CA GLN A 17 38.56 24.05 -9.65
C GLN A 17 38.88 23.04 -8.54
N LEU A 18 40.15 22.70 -8.32
CA LEU A 18 40.55 21.83 -7.22
C LEU A 18 40.28 22.47 -5.85
N ASP A 19 40.59 23.76 -5.70
CA ASP A 19 40.35 24.51 -4.46
C ASP A 19 38.86 24.57 -4.12
N HIS A 20 37.98 24.76 -5.10
CA HIS A 20 36.52 24.71 -4.88
C HIS A 20 36.05 23.35 -4.38
N LYS A 21 36.60 22.25 -4.92
CA LYS A 21 36.27 20.89 -4.47
C LYS A 21 36.77 20.63 -3.04
N ILE A 22 38.01 21.04 -2.74
CA ILE A 22 38.61 20.90 -1.40
C ILE A 22 37.80 21.71 -0.39
N LEU A 23 37.44 22.95 -0.74
CA LEU A 23 36.64 23.82 0.11
C LEU A 23 35.26 23.20 0.40
N TYR A 24 34.57 22.68 -0.62
CA TYR A 24 33.28 22.01 -0.44
C TYR A 24 33.37 20.82 0.51
N LEU A 25 34.34 19.92 0.31
CA LEU A 25 34.54 18.77 1.18
C LEU A 25 34.90 19.18 2.61
N GLY A 26 35.74 20.22 2.77
CA GLY A 26 36.08 20.78 4.06
C GLY A 26 34.89 21.40 4.80
N GLN A 27 34.02 22.12 4.08
CA GLN A 27 32.78 22.67 4.62
C GLN A 27 31.82 21.57 5.07
N LEU A 28 31.66 20.51 4.27
CA LEU A 28 30.80 19.38 4.63
C LEU A 28 31.34 18.64 5.86
N GLN A 29 32.65 18.38 5.90
CA GLN A 29 33.29 17.76 7.05
C GLN A 29 33.10 18.60 8.32
N ALA A 30 33.29 19.92 8.23
CA ALA A 30 33.10 20.82 9.36
C ALA A 30 31.64 20.82 9.84
N ALA A 31 30.67 20.88 8.91
CA ALA A 31 29.25 20.85 9.22
C ALA A 31 28.84 19.56 9.95
N ILE A 32 29.29 18.40 9.47
CA ILE A 32 29.05 17.10 10.12
C ILE A 32 29.70 17.07 11.51
N SER A 33 30.96 17.47 11.61
CA SER A 33 31.72 17.43 12.88
C SER A 33 31.13 18.37 13.95
N ALA A 34 30.54 19.48 13.53
CA ALA A 34 29.91 20.46 14.41
C ALA A 34 28.40 20.20 14.63
N ASN A 35 27.85 19.08 14.12
CA ASN A 35 26.42 18.76 14.14
C ASN A 35 25.52 19.88 13.56
N GLN A 36 26.00 20.59 12.54
CA GLN A 36 25.27 21.67 11.87
C GLN A 36 24.39 21.09 10.76
N VAL A 37 23.34 20.38 11.14
CA VAL A 37 22.42 19.68 10.23
C VAL A 37 21.89 20.57 9.10
N PRO A 38 21.44 21.83 9.33
CA PRO A 38 20.99 22.70 8.22
C PRO A 38 22.07 22.99 7.18
N ALA A 39 23.33 23.14 7.61
CA ALA A 39 24.45 23.37 6.71
C ALA A 39 24.77 22.12 5.87
N VAL A 40 24.59 20.92 6.42
CA VAL A 40 24.72 19.68 5.65
C VAL A 40 23.67 19.61 4.54
N TYR A 41 22.40 19.92 4.84
CA TYR A 41 21.35 19.96 3.81
C TYR A 41 21.60 21.03 2.73
N GLU A 42 22.10 22.21 3.12
CA GLU A 42 22.51 23.24 2.17
C GLU A 42 23.64 22.76 1.24
N LEU A 43 24.61 22.03 1.79
CA LEU A 43 25.74 21.51 1.01
C LEU A 43 25.33 20.31 0.14
N LEU A 44 24.27 19.57 0.48
CA LEU A 44 23.76 18.49 -0.37
C LEU A 44 22.98 19.01 -1.58
N ASP A 45 22.17 20.06 -1.40
CA ASP A 45 21.45 20.75 -2.47
C ASP A 45 21.34 22.25 -2.17
N SER A 46 22.31 23.01 -2.65
CA SER A 46 22.38 24.45 -2.39
C SER A 46 21.25 25.20 -3.04
N LYS A 47 20.77 24.71 -4.19
CA LYS A 47 19.71 25.39 -4.93
C LYS A 47 18.39 25.25 -4.18
N LYS A 48 17.98 24.01 -3.86
CA LYS A 48 16.74 23.74 -3.11
C LYS A 48 16.73 24.48 -1.78
N TYR A 49 17.84 24.44 -1.04
CA TYR A 49 17.94 25.11 0.25
C TYR A 49 17.81 26.62 0.13
N ASN A 50 18.53 27.25 -0.80
CA ASN A 50 18.48 28.70 -0.96
C ASN A 50 17.12 29.19 -1.49
N GLU A 51 16.48 28.44 -2.38
CA GLU A 51 15.17 28.77 -2.91
C GLU A 51 14.06 28.60 -1.86
N GLN A 52 14.04 27.49 -1.12
CA GLN A 52 12.94 27.16 -0.19
C GLN A 52 13.13 27.71 1.23
N ILE A 53 14.36 27.72 1.74
CA ILE A 53 14.65 28.16 3.13
C ILE A 53 15.06 29.63 3.16
N ARG A 54 15.99 30.06 2.29
CA ARG A 54 16.46 31.46 2.26
C ARG A 54 15.63 32.38 1.37
N GLN A 55 14.64 31.84 0.66
CA GLN A 55 13.75 32.60 -0.23
C GLN A 55 14.53 33.43 -1.26
N ARG A 56 15.60 32.85 -1.83
CA ARG A 56 16.43 33.43 -2.91
C ARG A 56 16.09 32.72 -4.23
N PRO A 57 15.22 33.29 -5.07
CA PRO A 57 14.85 32.69 -6.35
C PRO A 57 16.06 32.58 -7.29
N HIS A 58 16.12 31.52 -8.10
CA HIS A 58 17.17 31.30 -9.09
C HIS A 58 18.57 31.17 -8.47
N ALA A 59 18.66 30.52 -7.31
CA ALA A 59 19.94 30.26 -6.68
C ALA A 59 20.82 29.31 -7.53
N ASP A 60 22.13 29.52 -7.47
CA ASP A 60 23.08 28.64 -8.14
C ASP A 60 23.07 27.24 -7.52
N SER A 61 23.20 26.23 -8.38
CA SER A 61 23.29 24.82 -7.98
C SER A 61 24.74 24.42 -7.75
N ASN A 62 24.96 23.64 -6.69
CA ASN A 62 26.22 22.98 -6.39
C ASN A 62 26.27 21.52 -6.88
N GLU A 63 25.38 21.10 -7.78
CA GLU A 63 25.28 19.71 -8.26
C GLU A 63 26.63 19.10 -8.69
N SER A 64 27.48 19.88 -9.38
CA SER A 64 28.81 19.44 -9.81
C SER A 64 29.77 19.11 -8.66
N LEU A 65 29.57 19.73 -7.49
CA LEU A 65 30.30 19.47 -6.25
C LEU A 65 29.63 18.35 -5.43
N ALA A 66 28.30 18.29 -5.41
CA ALA A 66 27.54 17.26 -4.70
C ALA A 66 27.85 15.83 -5.21
N VAL A 67 28.24 15.68 -6.47
CA VAL A 67 28.71 14.39 -7.03
C VAL A 67 29.96 13.85 -6.31
N LEU A 68 30.79 14.71 -5.71
CA LEU A 68 32.03 14.30 -5.02
C LEU A 68 31.79 13.44 -3.78
N VAL A 69 30.56 13.42 -3.27
CA VAL A 69 30.17 12.70 -2.05
C VAL A 69 29.14 11.61 -2.33
N ALA A 70 28.95 11.25 -3.61
CA ALA A 70 27.94 10.28 -4.04
C ALA A 70 28.11 8.91 -3.38
N ASP A 71 29.36 8.48 -3.17
CA ASP A 71 29.73 7.20 -2.54
C ASP A 71 29.49 7.19 -1.02
N ILE A 72 29.52 8.35 -0.37
CA ILE A 72 29.31 8.49 1.08
C ILE A 72 27.89 8.94 1.45
N LYS A 73 26.99 9.15 0.47
CA LYS A 73 25.58 9.48 0.69
C LYS A 73 24.87 8.57 1.71
N PRO A 74 25.08 7.23 1.71
CA PRO A 74 24.55 6.36 2.76
C PRO A 74 24.94 6.77 4.19
N ALA A 75 26.23 7.09 4.41
CA ALA A 75 26.72 7.50 5.72
C ALA A 75 26.21 8.89 6.12
N ILE A 76 26.06 9.79 5.15
CA ILE A 76 25.43 11.11 5.39
C ILE A 76 23.96 10.92 5.79
N ALA A 77 23.23 10.02 5.14
CA ALA A 77 21.85 9.73 5.51
C ALA A 77 21.74 9.11 6.91
N GLU A 78 22.65 8.19 7.28
CA GLU A 78 22.72 7.64 8.63
C GLU A 78 22.96 8.72 9.69
N PHE A 79 23.81 9.71 9.38
CA PHE A 79 24.04 10.87 10.25
C PHE A 79 22.79 11.76 10.39
N LEU A 80 22.06 12.01 9.30
CA LEU A 80 20.90 12.92 9.27
C LEU A 80 19.61 12.28 9.80
N ALA A 81 19.44 10.97 9.66
CA ALA A 81 18.18 10.28 9.93
C ALA A 81 17.69 10.39 11.39
N PRO A 82 18.51 10.25 12.44
CA PRO A 82 17.99 10.20 13.83
C PRO A 82 17.18 11.43 14.23
N GLU A 83 17.68 12.63 13.95
CA GLU A 83 17.01 13.89 14.31
C GLU A 83 15.78 14.15 13.42
N LEU A 84 15.89 13.86 12.11
CA LEU A 84 14.77 13.96 11.18
C LEU A 84 13.63 13.02 11.58
N LEU A 85 13.92 11.75 11.84
CA LEU A 85 12.92 10.77 12.23
C LEU A 85 12.31 11.10 13.59
N ALA A 86 13.07 11.64 14.53
CA ALA A 86 12.53 12.11 15.81
C ALA A 86 11.52 13.26 15.60
N TYR A 87 11.87 14.24 14.76
CA TYR A 87 10.95 15.32 14.38
C TYR A 87 9.69 14.79 13.71
N LEU A 88 9.83 13.92 12.69
CA LEU A 88 8.70 13.37 11.95
C LEU A 88 7.79 12.52 12.84
N LYS A 89 8.34 11.67 13.71
CA LYS A 89 7.54 10.89 14.69
C LYS A 89 6.82 11.78 15.70
N SER A 90 7.40 12.92 16.07
CA SER A 90 6.72 13.88 16.96
C SER A 90 5.60 14.66 16.24
N THR A 91 5.77 14.91 14.94
CA THR A 91 4.81 15.67 14.12
C THR A 91 3.67 14.79 13.61
N PHE A 92 3.97 13.54 13.28
CA PHE A 92 3.06 12.54 12.74
C PHE A 92 3.16 11.28 13.60
N SER A 93 2.53 11.29 14.77
CA SER A 93 2.71 10.23 15.77
C SER A 93 2.17 8.86 15.36
N PHE A 94 1.38 8.80 14.29
CA PHE A 94 0.91 7.57 13.69
C PHE A 94 1.82 7.04 12.57
N LEU A 95 2.89 7.73 12.17
CA LEU A 95 3.79 7.22 11.14
C LEU A 95 4.85 6.29 11.72
N VAL A 96 5.03 5.15 11.04
CA VAL A 96 6.11 4.20 11.30
C VAL A 96 7.11 4.29 10.15
N PHE A 97 8.39 4.28 10.50
CA PHE A 97 9.49 4.43 9.55
C PHE A 97 10.42 3.23 9.67
N GLU A 98 10.63 2.52 8.56
CA GLU A 98 11.54 1.37 8.48
C GLU A 98 12.59 1.64 7.41
N GLN A 99 13.87 1.47 7.74
CA GLN A 99 14.94 1.74 6.78
C GLN A 99 14.92 0.71 5.66
N ALA A 100 15.02 1.16 4.40
CA ALA A 100 15.08 0.26 3.26
C ALA A 100 16.45 -0.44 3.20
N THR A 101 16.45 -1.77 3.18
CA THR A 101 17.67 -2.58 3.16
C THR A 101 18.53 -2.33 1.91
N GLU A 102 17.89 -2.06 0.77
CA GLU A 102 18.58 -1.88 -0.52
C GLU A 102 19.03 -0.43 -0.74
N GLN A 103 18.39 0.53 -0.08
CA GLN A 103 18.63 1.97 -0.27
C GLN A 103 18.71 2.65 1.10
N PRO A 104 19.91 2.75 1.70
CA PRO A 104 20.07 3.23 3.08
C PRO A 104 19.70 4.70 3.29
N THR A 105 19.52 5.46 2.21
CA THR A 105 19.02 6.84 2.23
C THR A 105 17.50 6.92 2.36
N GLN A 106 16.80 5.80 2.20
CA GLN A 106 15.35 5.72 2.13
C GLN A 106 14.74 4.98 3.31
N TYR A 107 13.54 5.40 3.68
CA TYR A 107 12.71 4.77 4.70
C TYR A 107 11.33 4.49 4.13
N TYR A 108 10.87 3.25 4.26
CA TYR A 108 9.46 2.92 4.04
C TYR A 108 8.62 3.57 5.14
N VAL A 109 7.55 4.24 4.72
CA VAL A 109 6.65 4.98 5.60
C VAL A 109 5.33 4.27 5.64
N TYR A 110 4.88 3.90 6.83
CA TYR A 110 3.62 3.18 7.04
C TYR A 110 2.67 4.00 7.91
N LEU A 111 1.36 3.87 7.63
CA LEU A 111 0.32 4.43 8.50
C LEU A 111 0.02 3.45 9.64
N GLY A 112 0.45 3.80 10.85
CA GLY A 112 0.23 3.09 12.10
C GLY A 112 0.92 1.73 12.20
N ASP A 113 0.93 1.18 13.40
CA ASP A 113 1.52 -0.13 13.72
C ASP A 113 0.42 -1.20 13.90
N TRP A 114 -0.49 -1.25 12.93
CA TRP A 114 -1.56 -2.24 12.90
C TRP A 114 -1.13 -3.49 12.12
N TRP A 115 -1.90 -4.57 12.29
CA TRP A 115 -1.76 -5.75 11.45
C TRP A 115 -1.97 -5.38 9.98
N HIS A 116 -1.08 -5.86 9.10
CA HIS A 116 -1.10 -5.53 7.67
C HIS A 116 -1.11 -4.01 7.38
N HIS A 117 -0.42 -3.21 8.21
CA HIS A 117 -0.27 -1.77 7.96
C HIS A 117 0.21 -1.51 6.53
N ARG A 118 -0.38 -0.50 5.89
CA ARG A 118 -0.12 -0.21 4.48
C ARG A 118 1.00 0.80 4.34
N GLN A 119 1.82 0.60 3.32
CA GLN A 119 2.89 1.53 2.97
C GLN A 119 2.27 2.78 2.34
N LEU A 120 2.44 3.92 3.02
CA LEU A 120 2.07 5.22 2.50
C LEU A 120 2.98 5.63 1.34
N GLY A 121 4.27 5.31 1.48
CA GLY A 121 5.28 5.72 0.53
C GLY A 121 6.70 5.52 1.04
N VAL A 122 7.62 6.29 0.47
CA VAL A 122 9.05 6.27 0.77
C VAL A 122 9.53 7.68 1.10
N LEU A 123 10.26 7.82 2.21
CA LEU A 123 10.97 9.03 2.59
C LEU A 123 12.42 8.94 2.13
N ASP A 124 12.91 9.93 1.38
CA ASP A 124 14.35 10.15 1.19
C ASP A 124 14.87 11.13 2.26
N VAL A 125 15.84 10.68 3.07
CA VAL A 125 16.39 11.47 4.19
C VAL A 125 17.28 12.61 3.71
N LEU A 126 17.96 12.45 2.57
CA LEU A 126 18.89 13.45 2.04
C LEU A 126 18.13 14.65 1.46
N ASP A 127 16.97 14.39 0.87
CA ASP A 127 16.13 15.42 0.26
C ASP A 127 14.95 15.86 1.16
N ILE A 128 14.60 15.06 2.18
CA ILE A 128 13.37 15.17 2.98
C ILE A 128 12.15 15.27 2.06
N SER A 129 12.02 14.30 1.17
CA SER A 129 10.89 14.19 0.25
C SER A 129 10.17 12.86 0.44
N PHE A 130 8.85 12.91 0.31
CA PHE A 130 7.98 11.76 0.40
C PHE A 130 7.48 11.41 -1.01
N THR A 131 7.72 10.18 -1.43
CA THR A 131 7.14 9.62 -2.65
C THR A 131 6.00 8.69 -2.27
N TYR A 132 4.78 9.03 -2.67
CA TYR A 132 3.58 8.32 -2.27
C TYR A 132 3.25 7.14 -3.19
N GLU A 133 2.56 6.15 -2.64
CA GLU A 133 1.74 5.25 -3.45
C GLU A 133 0.39 5.92 -3.77
N ASP A 134 0.21 6.37 -5.01
CA ASP A 134 -0.96 7.15 -5.47
C ASP A 134 -2.32 6.58 -5.05
N ASN A 135 -2.42 5.25 -4.95
CA ASN A 135 -3.69 4.61 -4.62
C ASN A 135 -4.11 4.84 -3.16
N MET A 136 -3.15 4.88 -2.22
CA MET A 136 -3.45 4.90 -0.80
C MET A 136 -4.07 6.23 -0.34
N LEU A 137 -3.46 7.37 -0.71
CA LEU A 137 -4.01 8.69 -0.39
C LEU A 137 -5.36 8.93 -1.06
N ARG A 138 -5.54 8.43 -2.29
CA ARG A 138 -6.81 8.52 -3.00
C ARG A 138 -7.91 7.75 -2.29
N GLU A 139 -7.64 6.51 -1.87
CA GLU A 139 -8.59 5.71 -1.10
C GLU A 139 -8.94 6.36 0.24
N LEU A 140 -7.97 6.92 0.96
CA LEU A 140 -8.22 7.62 2.23
C LEU A 140 -9.07 8.87 2.02
N THR A 141 -8.79 9.63 0.97
CA THR A 141 -9.57 10.81 0.61
C THR A 141 -11.00 10.44 0.22
N GLN A 142 -11.18 9.37 -0.55
CA GLN A 142 -12.51 8.86 -0.91
C GLN A 142 -13.27 8.38 0.33
N ALA A 143 -12.63 7.61 1.21
CA ALA A 143 -13.24 7.14 2.45
C ALA A 143 -13.65 8.28 3.38
N ALA A 144 -12.88 9.37 3.42
CA ALA A 144 -13.22 10.55 4.21
C ALA A 144 -14.48 11.29 3.71
N GLN A 145 -14.91 11.06 2.46
CA GLN A 145 -16.12 11.67 1.88
C GLN A 145 -17.37 10.81 2.07
N LEU A 146 -17.21 9.57 2.53
CA LEU A 146 -18.32 8.65 2.75
C LEU A 146 -19.07 8.99 4.05
N SER A 147 -20.37 8.67 4.08
CA SER A 147 -21.18 8.85 5.28
C SER A 147 -20.74 7.89 6.39
N GLU A 148 -21.09 8.20 7.63
CA GLU A 148 -20.79 7.31 8.76
C GLU A 148 -21.47 5.94 8.56
N GLY A 149 -20.65 4.89 8.42
CA GLY A 149 -21.12 3.52 8.16
C GLY A 149 -21.03 3.07 6.70
N ASP A 150 -20.75 3.99 5.76
CA ASP A 150 -20.47 3.65 4.37
C ASP A 150 -19.01 3.21 4.18
N SER A 151 -18.77 2.45 3.12
CA SER A 151 -17.44 1.97 2.75
C SER A 151 -17.24 1.98 1.24
N ILE A 152 -15.99 2.13 0.80
CA ILE A 152 -15.57 1.97 -0.59
C ILE A 152 -15.96 0.58 -1.12
N ASN A 153 -15.83 -0.45 -0.28
CA ASN A 153 -16.13 -1.83 -0.66
C ASN A 153 -17.60 -2.20 -0.41
N ALA A 154 -18.48 -1.28 -0.01
CA ALA A 154 -19.85 -1.58 0.39
C ALA A 154 -20.65 -2.34 -0.68
N LEU A 155 -20.53 -1.93 -1.96
CA LEU A 155 -21.19 -2.62 -3.08
C LEU A 155 -20.65 -4.03 -3.29
N GLN A 156 -19.33 -4.21 -3.25
CA GLN A 156 -18.69 -5.53 -3.39
C GLN A 156 -19.06 -6.45 -2.23
N ILE A 157 -19.04 -5.94 -0.99
CA ILE A 157 -19.49 -6.69 0.20
C ILE A 157 -20.95 -7.12 0.03
N GLN A 158 -21.83 -6.25 -0.48
CA GLN A 158 -23.21 -6.61 -0.74
C GLN A 158 -23.35 -7.71 -1.81
N GLU A 159 -22.59 -7.63 -2.90
CA GLU A 159 -22.58 -8.64 -3.97
C GLU A 159 -22.07 -10.00 -3.46
N VAL A 160 -20.94 -10.01 -2.75
CA VAL A 160 -20.37 -11.23 -2.16
C VAL A 160 -21.33 -11.87 -1.15
N ASN A 161 -21.98 -11.06 -0.30
CA ASN A 161 -23.00 -11.56 0.63
C ASN A 161 -24.20 -12.20 -0.10
N GLN A 162 -24.64 -11.64 -1.23
CA GLN A 162 -25.71 -12.25 -2.04
C GLN A 162 -25.27 -13.59 -2.64
N ILE A 163 -24.03 -13.70 -3.10
CA ILE A 163 -23.46 -14.94 -3.62
C ILE A 163 -23.39 -15.99 -2.50
N ILE A 164 -22.87 -15.63 -1.33
CA ILE A 164 -22.81 -16.49 -0.15
C ILE A 164 -24.20 -17.01 0.21
N ALA A 165 -25.19 -16.12 0.33
CA ALA A 165 -26.57 -16.51 0.66
C ALA A 165 -27.16 -17.50 -0.36
N GLY A 166 -26.87 -17.31 -1.66
CA GLY A 166 -27.28 -18.23 -2.71
C GLY A 166 -26.62 -19.61 -2.62
N LEU A 167 -25.32 -19.66 -2.30
CA LEU A 167 -24.57 -20.91 -2.12
C LEU A 167 -25.03 -21.65 -0.86
N GLU A 168 -25.25 -20.93 0.24
CA GLU A 168 -25.77 -21.50 1.49
C GLU A 168 -27.18 -22.05 1.31
N ALA A 169 -28.06 -21.33 0.61
CA ALA A 169 -29.40 -21.82 0.28
C ALA A 169 -29.34 -23.10 -0.57
N PHE A 170 -28.42 -23.16 -1.54
CA PHE A 170 -28.19 -24.38 -2.33
C PHE A 170 -27.75 -25.55 -1.46
N LEU A 171 -26.83 -25.34 -0.51
CA LEU A 171 -26.32 -26.38 0.39
C LEU A 171 -27.38 -26.81 1.42
N ALA A 172 -28.21 -25.90 1.93
CA ALA A 172 -29.28 -26.22 2.88
C ALA A 172 -30.34 -27.17 2.29
N ASP A 173 -30.59 -27.08 0.97
CA ASP A 173 -31.50 -27.99 0.28
C ASP A 173 -30.93 -29.42 0.10
N ASP A 174 -29.68 -29.69 0.50
CA ASP A 174 -29.05 -30.99 0.30
C ASP A 174 -29.71 -32.13 1.11
N THR A 175 -30.15 -31.83 2.33
CA THR A 175 -30.90 -32.79 3.15
C THR A 175 -32.22 -33.17 2.46
N LYS A 176 -32.92 -32.21 1.85
CA LYS A 176 -34.14 -32.48 1.09
C LYS A 176 -33.84 -33.31 -0.15
N ARG A 177 -32.80 -32.96 -0.92
CA ARG A 177 -32.40 -33.72 -2.12
C ARG A 177 -32.04 -35.16 -1.80
N THR A 178 -31.36 -35.39 -0.68
CA THR A 178 -30.99 -36.75 -0.25
C THR A 178 -32.22 -37.57 0.15
N LEU A 179 -33.18 -36.96 0.85
CA LEU A 179 -34.47 -37.62 1.16
C LEU A 179 -35.30 -37.88 -0.11
N GLU A 180 -35.34 -36.93 -1.04
CA GLU A 180 -36.03 -37.10 -2.33
C GLU A 180 -35.40 -38.21 -3.17
N LEU A 181 -34.07 -38.33 -3.17
CA LEU A 181 -33.37 -39.44 -3.81
C LEU A 181 -33.78 -40.79 -3.22
N GLN A 182 -33.80 -40.90 -1.89
CA GLN A 182 -34.26 -42.14 -1.21
C GLN A 182 -35.70 -42.49 -1.58
N VAL A 183 -36.61 -41.51 -1.57
CA VAL A 183 -38.01 -41.73 -1.95
C VAL A 183 -38.13 -42.17 -3.40
N ILE A 184 -37.36 -41.57 -4.31
CA ILE A 184 -37.36 -41.96 -5.74
C ILE A 184 -36.79 -43.37 -5.92
N ASP A 185 -35.73 -43.73 -5.18
CA ASP A 185 -35.13 -45.06 -5.20
C ASP A 185 -36.13 -46.13 -4.72
N ASP A 186 -36.85 -45.86 -3.63
CA ASP A 186 -37.91 -46.72 -3.10
C ASP A 186 -39.07 -46.89 -4.09
N GLN A 187 -39.49 -45.80 -4.74
CA GLN A 187 -40.53 -45.83 -5.77
C GLN A 187 -40.10 -46.64 -7.00
N LEU A 188 -38.87 -46.46 -7.47
CA LEU A 188 -38.30 -47.23 -8.58
C LEU A 188 -38.17 -48.72 -8.24
N ALA A 189 -37.75 -49.06 -7.02
CA ALA A 189 -37.68 -50.44 -6.53
C ALA A 189 -39.06 -51.10 -6.47
N THR A 190 -40.07 -50.37 -5.99
CA THR A 190 -41.47 -50.84 -5.92
C THR A 190 -42.05 -51.07 -7.32
N LEU A 191 -41.80 -50.17 -8.27
CA LEU A 191 -42.19 -50.33 -9.67
C LEU A 191 -41.48 -51.50 -10.37
N GLN A 192 -40.26 -51.83 -9.95
CA GLN A 192 -39.54 -53.01 -10.43
C GLN A 192 -40.11 -54.32 -9.86
N ALA A 193 -40.49 -54.34 -8.58
CA ALA A 193 -41.10 -55.49 -7.93
C ALA A 193 -42.53 -55.79 -8.44
N ASN A 194 -43.31 -54.74 -8.75
CA ASN A 194 -44.69 -54.86 -9.22
C ASN A 194 -44.84 -55.28 -10.70
N LYS A 195 -43.73 -55.43 -11.44
CA LYS A 195 -43.72 -55.98 -12.82
C LYS A 195 -44.25 -57.42 -12.92
N ALA A 196 -44.46 -58.12 -11.81
CA ALA A 196 -45.01 -59.48 -11.79
C ALA A 196 -46.54 -59.55 -11.99
N GLY A 197 -47.27 -58.42 -12.09
CA GLY A 197 -48.73 -58.37 -12.21
C GLY A 197 -49.27 -57.78 -13.53
N LEU A 198 -50.42 -58.30 -13.98
CA LEU A 198 -51.12 -58.11 -15.28
C LEU A 198 -51.46 -56.67 -15.76
N PHE A 199 -50.96 -55.59 -15.16
CA PHE A 199 -51.33 -54.19 -15.48
C PHE A 199 -50.16 -53.26 -15.91
N GLY A 200 -48.96 -53.79 -16.19
CA GLY A 200 -47.69 -53.05 -16.33
C GLY A 200 -47.48 -52.09 -17.52
N ARG A 201 -48.54 -51.55 -18.16
CA ARG A 201 -48.40 -50.62 -19.31
C ARG A 201 -48.42 -49.13 -18.92
N ASN A 202 -48.91 -48.78 -17.73
CA ASN A 202 -48.92 -47.40 -17.18
C ASN A 202 -47.63 -47.04 -16.42
N ASP A 203 -46.73 -47.99 -16.18
CA ASP A 203 -45.52 -47.78 -15.35
C ASP A 203 -44.32 -47.22 -16.12
N LYS A 204 -44.31 -47.29 -17.46
CA LYS A 204 -43.14 -46.91 -18.27
C LYS A 204 -42.87 -45.40 -18.22
N THR A 205 -43.89 -44.58 -18.43
CA THR A 205 -43.78 -43.11 -18.44
C THR A 205 -43.46 -42.57 -17.04
N THR A 206 -44.08 -43.15 -16.01
CA THR A 206 -43.81 -42.84 -14.60
C THR A 206 -42.36 -43.15 -14.24
N ARG A 207 -41.88 -44.34 -14.63
CA ARG A 207 -40.48 -44.75 -14.44
C ARG A 207 -39.49 -43.82 -15.15
N GLU A 208 -39.73 -43.51 -16.43
CA GLU A 208 -38.87 -42.57 -17.18
C GLU A 208 -38.83 -41.18 -16.53
N SER A 209 -39.94 -40.72 -15.95
CA SER A 209 -39.99 -39.44 -15.23
C SER A 209 -39.19 -39.47 -13.91
N LEU A 210 -39.24 -40.59 -13.18
CA LEU A 210 -38.49 -40.80 -11.95
C LEU A 210 -36.99 -40.94 -12.23
N GLU A 211 -36.60 -41.68 -13.26
CA GLU A 211 -35.20 -41.82 -13.70
C GLU A 211 -34.62 -40.46 -14.13
N LYS A 212 -35.41 -39.61 -14.83
CA LYS A 212 -34.99 -38.23 -15.14
C LYS A 212 -34.79 -37.37 -13.89
N LYS A 213 -35.71 -37.45 -12.92
CA LYS A 213 -35.58 -36.72 -11.64
C LYS A 213 -34.37 -37.19 -10.83
N GLN A 214 -34.16 -38.51 -10.76
CA GLN A 214 -33.00 -39.11 -10.11
C GLN A 214 -31.69 -38.62 -10.75
N ALA A 215 -31.60 -38.63 -12.08
CA ALA A 215 -30.42 -38.16 -12.80
C ALA A 215 -30.12 -36.68 -12.53
N LEU A 216 -31.15 -35.82 -12.45
CA LEU A 216 -31.01 -34.42 -12.09
C LEU A 216 -30.52 -34.25 -10.64
N LEU A 217 -31.09 -34.98 -9.68
CA LEU A 217 -30.68 -34.93 -8.27
C LEU A 217 -29.24 -35.41 -8.07
N LEU A 218 -28.84 -36.50 -8.72
CA LEU A 218 -27.47 -37.02 -8.70
C LEU A 218 -26.48 -36.03 -9.35
N ALA A 219 -26.86 -35.39 -10.45
CA ALA A 219 -26.04 -34.36 -11.07
C ALA A 219 -25.84 -33.16 -10.13
N THR A 220 -26.87 -32.75 -9.40
CA THR A 220 -26.78 -31.70 -8.38
C THR A 220 -25.89 -32.12 -7.19
N GLN A 221 -25.99 -33.37 -6.72
CA GLN A 221 -25.12 -33.91 -5.65
C GLN A 221 -23.64 -33.88 -6.04
N LYS A 222 -23.30 -34.17 -7.29
CA LYS A 222 -21.91 -34.10 -7.78
C LYS A 222 -21.32 -32.69 -7.72
N ARG A 223 -22.15 -31.65 -7.69
CA ARG A 223 -21.71 -30.23 -7.62
C ARG A 223 -21.51 -29.74 -6.19
N LEU A 224 -21.89 -30.51 -5.16
CA LEU A 224 -21.75 -30.10 -3.75
C LEU A 224 -20.31 -29.71 -3.37
N PRO A 225 -19.27 -30.48 -3.71
CA PRO A 225 -17.90 -30.12 -3.34
C PRO A 225 -17.45 -28.82 -4.00
N GLU A 226 -17.86 -28.59 -5.25
CA GLU A 226 -17.59 -27.35 -5.99
C GLU A 226 -18.27 -26.15 -5.32
N VAL A 227 -19.54 -26.30 -4.92
CA VAL A 227 -20.30 -25.25 -4.23
C VAL A 227 -19.71 -24.94 -2.86
N GLN A 228 -19.32 -25.96 -2.08
CA GLN A 228 -18.65 -25.77 -0.79
C GLN A 228 -17.31 -25.04 -0.94
N LYS A 229 -16.51 -25.43 -1.95
CA LYS A 229 -15.25 -24.75 -2.25
C LYS A 229 -15.50 -23.28 -2.59
N LYS A 230 -16.46 -23.01 -3.47
CA LYS A 230 -16.81 -21.64 -3.86
C LYS A 230 -17.33 -20.82 -2.68
N LEU A 231 -18.10 -21.43 -1.77
CA LEU A 231 -18.56 -20.76 -0.55
C LEU A 231 -17.37 -20.32 0.32
N ALA A 232 -16.41 -21.22 0.56
CA ALA A 232 -15.20 -20.87 1.32
C ALA A 232 -14.40 -19.75 0.65
N GLU A 233 -14.21 -19.81 -0.68
CA GLU A 233 -13.53 -18.76 -1.44
C GLU A 233 -14.22 -17.39 -1.28
N GLN A 234 -15.56 -17.36 -1.31
CA GLN A 234 -16.34 -16.13 -1.15
C GLN A 234 -16.33 -15.61 0.30
N GLN A 235 -16.32 -16.50 1.29
CA GLN A 235 -16.18 -16.12 2.70
C GLN A 235 -14.80 -15.51 2.98
N ASP A 236 -13.74 -16.05 2.38
CA ASP A 236 -12.39 -15.48 2.47
C ASP A 236 -12.33 -14.10 1.79
N GLU A 237 -12.95 -13.94 0.63
CA GLU A 237 -13.06 -12.65 -0.08
C GLU A 237 -13.79 -11.59 0.77
N LEU A 238 -14.93 -11.94 1.37
CA LEU A 238 -15.66 -11.07 2.29
C LEU A 238 -14.76 -10.60 3.44
N LEU A 239 -14.06 -11.54 4.07
CA LEU A 239 -13.18 -11.24 5.19
C LEU A 239 -12.02 -10.32 4.79
N VAL A 240 -11.49 -10.44 3.57
CA VAL A 240 -10.46 -9.52 3.04
C VAL A 240 -11.04 -8.11 2.87
N LEU A 241 -12.24 -7.97 2.30
CA LEU A 241 -12.88 -6.68 2.08
C LEU A 241 -13.19 -5.95 3.41
N GLU A 242 -13.77 -6.66 4.37
CA GLU A 242 -14.09 -6.12 5.70
C GLU A 242 -12.82 -5.70 6.46
N LYS A 243 -11.76 -6.49 6.34
CA LYS A 243 -10.44 -6.17 6.90
C LYS A 243 -9.87 -4.89 6.31
N ALA A 244 -9.92 -4.74 4.99
CA ALA A 244 -9.43 -3.55 4.30
C ALA A 244 -10.20 -2.29 4.75
N ASP A 245 -11.51 -2.40 4.96
CA ASP A 245 -12.34 -1.29 5.42
C ASP A 245 -12.09 -0.91 6.87
N ALA A 246 -11.95 -1.90 7.75
CA ALA A 246 -11.60 -1.69 9.14
C ALA A 246 -10.23 -0.98 9.26
N LEU A 247 -9.25 -1.44 8.49
CA LEU A 247 -7.91 -0.83 8.45
C LEU A 247 -7.98 0.62 7.96
N ARG A 248 -8.69 0.88 6.86
CA ARG A 248 -8.84 2.25 6.32
C ARG A 248 -9.52 3.20 7.31
N LYS A 249 -10.49 2.69 8.07
CA LYS A 249 -11.14 3.47 9.14
C LYS A 249 -10.16 3.84 10.27
N LEU A 250 -9.30 2.91 10.67
CA LEU A 250 -8.26 3.16 11.67
C LEU A 250 -7.24 4.18 11.18
N GLU A 251 -6.76 4.04 9.94
CA GLU A 251 -5.84 4.99 9.30
C GLU A 251 -6.46 6.39 9.22
N LEU A 252 -7.71 6.50 8.78
CA LEU A 252 -8.42 7.77 8.70
C LEU A 252 -8.60 8.40 10.08
N GLN A 253 -8.97 7.60 11.09
CA GLN A 253 -9.09 8.09 12.47
C GLN A 253 -7.75 8.59 13.01
N ALA A 254 -6.64 7.90 12.71
CA ALA A 254 -5.31 8.33 13.12
C ALA A 254 -4.93 9.68 12.49
N ILE A 255 -5.19 9.85 11.18
CA ILE A 255 -4.97 11.13 10.49
C ILE A 255 -5.86 12.23 11.09
N LEU A 256 -7.17 11.99 11.20
CA LEU A 256 -8.14 12.98 11.67
C LEU A 256 -8.01 13.32 13.16
N SER A 257 -7.26 12.52 13.93
CA SER A 257 -6.91 12.84 15.32
C SER A 257 -5.93 14.00 15.45
N GLN A 258 -5.15 14.29 14.40
CA GLN A 258 -4.09 15.29 14.36
C GLN A 258 -4.31 16.37 13.29
N PHE A 259 -5.02 16.04 12.21
CA PHE A 259 -5.24 16.91 11.07
C PHE A 259 -6.74 17.09 10.80
N ALA A 260 -7.13 18.26 10.30
CA ALA A 260 -8.54 18.53 9.99
C ALA A 260 -9.05 17.70 8.78
N SER A 261 -8.15 17.34 7.85
CA SER A 261 -8.47 16.53 6.69
C SER A 261 -7.25 15.73 6.20
N VAL A 262 -7.49 14.73 5.34
CA VAL A 262 -6.44 13.98 4.63
C VAL A 262 -5.60 14.92 3.75
N ALA A 263 -6.21 15.96 3.17
CA ALA A 263 -5.52 16.96 2.36
C ALA A 263 -4.57 17.83 3.20
N ASP A 264 -4.97 18.21 4.42
CA ASP A 264 -4.11 18.96 5.34
C ASP A 264 -2.92 18.13 5.79
N PHE A 265 -3.15 16.83 6.06
CA PHE A 265 -2.08 15.87 6.34
C PHE A 265 -1.07 15.79 5.20
N SER A 266 -1.53 15.56 3.97
CA SER A 266 -0.64 15.50 2.79
C SER A 266 0.14 16.81 2.62
N THR A 267 -0.53 17.95 2.76
CA THR A 267 0.10 19.27 2.64
C THR A 267 1.18 19.49 3.71
N MET A 268 0.94 19.02 4.93
CA MET A 268 1.93 19.12 6.01
C MET A 268 3.12 18.19 5.77
N LEU A 269 2.86 16.98 5.25
CA LEU A 269 3.92 16.04 4.89
C LEU A 269 4.81 16.60 3.78
N ASP A 270 4.23 17.19 2.73
CA ASP A 270 4.96 17.84 1.63
C ASP A 270 5.79 19.04 2.10
N LYS A 271 5.37 19.71 3.18
CA LYS A 271 6.10 20.82 3.80
C LYS A 271 7.16 20.40 4.81
N SER A 272 7.39 19.10 5.00
CA SER A 272 8.32 18.58 6.02
C SER A 272 9.73 19.13 5.87
N TYR A 273 10.25 19.27 4.64
CA TYR A 273 11.58 19.85 4.40
C TYR A 273 11.72 21.25 5.00
N VAL A 274 10.82 22.16 4.64
CA VAL A 274 10.86 23.54 5.13
C VAL A 274 10.59 23.60 6.62
N ALA A 275 9.55 22.92 7.10
CA ALA A 275 9.16 22.96 8.50
C ALA A 275 10.26 22.43 9.44
N TYR A 276 10.92 21.32 9.06
CA TYR A 276 12.02 20.76 9.82
C TYR A 276 13.24 21.68 9.85
N LEU A 277 13.69 22.17 8.69
CA LEU A 277 14.88 23.02 8.62
C LEU A 277 14.68 24.38 9.28
N THR A 278 13.50 24.99 9.15
CA THR A 278 13.17 26.22 9.88
C THR A 278 13.23 26.00 11.38
N ARG A 279 12.68 24.89 11.89
CA ARG A 279 12.76 24.54 13.32
C ARG A 279 14.20 24.42 13.81
N LEU A 280 15.09 23.84 13.01
CA LEU A 280 16.52 23.71 13.37
C LEU A 280 17.28 25.03 13.35
N ILE A 281 16.82 26.02 12.58
CA ILE A 281 17.46 27.35 12.50
C ILE A 281 16.96 28.26 13.63
N GLU A 282 15.70 28.12 14.04
CA GLU A 282 15.06 28.95 15.06
C GLU A 282 15.21 28.41 16.50
N GLY A 283 15.45 27.10 16.65
CA GLY A 283 15.67 26.42 17.94
C GLY A 283 17.12 26.52 18.42
#